data_AF-A0A9K3KT18-F1
#
_entry.id   AF-A0A9K3KT18-F1
#
_cell.length_a   1.000
_cell.length_b   1.000
_cell.length_c   1.000
_cell.angle_alpha   90.00
_cell.angle_beta   90.00
_cell.angle_gamma   90.00
#
_symmetry.space_group_name_H-M   'P 1'
#
loop_
_entity.id
_entity.type
_entity.pdbx_description
1 polymer ?
#
loop_
_entity_poly.entity_id
_entity_poly.type
_entity_poly.pdbx_seq_one_letter_code
_entity_poly.pdbx_strand_id
1 'polypeptide(L)'
;MTSGETSKYYTVGITGAGGLIVTAFQNELSQVKTINGKPIRIVTLKRGNQASKFDDTDDTLTSAIWNPNAAEVSSVIDPALVEHLNALVHLSGENVSTGQGLLAPLGIRPWTESKKKEMRRTEC
;
A
#
# COMPACT_ATOMS: atom_id res chain seq x y z
N MET A 1 -11.82 14.66 26.61
CA MET A 1 -12.81 14.13 25.66
C MET A 1 -12.67 14.95 24.39
N THR A 2 -11.76 14.55 23.50
CA THR A 2 -11.63 15.17 22.17
C THR A 2 -12.82 14.69 21.35
N SER A 3 -13.67 15.64 20.96
CA SER A 3 -14.82 15.43 20.09
C SER A 3 -14.39 14.62 18.87
N GLY A 4 -14.89 13.40 18.77
CA GLY A 4 -14.63 12.54 17.61
C GLY A 4 -15.34 13.13 16.42
N GLU A 5 -14.64 13.96 15.64
CA GLU A 5 -15.04 14.20 14.27
C GLU A 5 -15.07 12.84 13.57
N THR A 6 -16.28 12.33 13.38
CA THR A 6 -16.48 11.12 12.61
C THR A 6 -16.06 11.45 11.18
N SER A 7 -14.87 11.01 10.77
CA SER A 7 -14.36 11.16 9.39
C SER A 7 -15.48 10.94 8.37
N LYS A 8 -15.58 11.86 7.39
CA LYS A 8 -16.63 11.92 6.35
C LYS A 8 -16.67 10.67 5.47
N TYR A 9 -15.53 9.99 5.33
CA TYR A 9 -15.37 8.81 4.50
C TYR A 9 -14.97 7.59 5.32
N TYR A 10 -15.19 6.39 4.76
CA TYR A 10 -14.48 5.19 5.19
C TYR A 10 -13.20 5.08 4.34
N THR A 11 -12.07 5.49 4.89
CA THR A 11 -10.80 5.58 4.15
C THR A 11 -10.04 4.26 4.23
N VAL A 12 -9.73 3.67 3.07
CA VAL A 12 -8.95 2.44 2.93
C VAL A 12 -7.62 2.77 2.27
N GLY A 13 -6.51 2.57 2.98
CA GLY A 13 -5.17 2.63 2.41
C GLY A 13 -4.80 1.30 1.76
N ILE A 14 -4.27 1.30 0.55
CA ILE A 14 -3.90 0.06 -0.16
C ILE A 14 -2.50 0.15 -0.76
N THR A 15 -1.61 -0.77 -0.40
CA THR A 15 -0.30 -0.92 -1.07
C THR A 15 -0.38 -1.96 -2.20
N GLY A 16 0.54 -1.89 -3.16
CA GLY A 16 0.63 -2.90 -4.23
C GLY A 16 -0.44 -2.76 -5.31
N ALA A 17 -0.98 -1.55 -5.53
CA ALA A 17 -2.13 -1.31 -6.40
C ALA A 17 -1.99 -1.70 -7.87
N GLY A 18 -0.76 -1.94 -8.36
CA GLY A 18 -0.53 -2.49 -9.69
C GLY A 18 -0.73 -4.01 -9.80
N GLY A 19 -0.96 -4.73 -8.70
CA GLY A 19 -1.16 -6.17 -8.69
C GLY A 19 -2.60 -6.58 -9.01
N LEU A 20 -2.77 -7.71 -9.70
CA LEU A 20 -4.08 -8.24 -10.12
C LEU A 20 -5.08 -8.38 -8.96
N ILE A 21 -4.60 -8.83 -7.78
CA ILE A 21 -5.42 -8.96 -6.58
C ILE A 21 -5.97 -7.60 -6.14
N VAL A 22 -5.12 -6.56 -6.14
CA VAL A 22 -5.55 -5.23 -5.72
C VAL A 22 -6.51 -4.62 -6.73
N THR A 23 -6.27 -4.80 -8.04
CA THR A 23 -7.20 -4.34 -9.07
C THR A 23 -8.58 -4.96 -8.91
N ALA A 24 -8.65 -6.28 -8.70
CA ALA A 24 -9.92 -6.97 -8.44
C ALA A 24 -10.58 -6.44 -7.17
N PHE A 25 -9.82 -6.29 -6.09
CA PHE A 25 -10.33 -5.77 -4.82
C PHE A 25 -10.87 -4.33 -4.92
N GLN A 26 -10.17 -3.44 -5.65
CA GLN A 26 -10.64 -2.08 -5.90
C GLN A 26 -11.94 -2.06 -6.71
N ASN A 27 -12.07 -2.95 -7.70
CA ASN A 27 -13.31 -3.11 -8.46
C ASN A 27 -14.47 -3.54 -7.57
N GLU A 28 -14.26 -4.52 -6.69
CA GLU A 28 -15.28 -4.94 -5.72
C GLU A 28 -15.67 -3.80 -4.76
N LEU A 29 -14.68 -3.09 -4.20
CA LEU A 29 -14.94 -1.93 -3.34
C LEU A 29 -15.76 -0.83 -4.05
N SER A 30 -15.50 -0.61 -5.33
CA SER A 30 -16.25 0.38 -6.12
C SER A 30 -17.74 0.02 -6.27
N GLN A 31 -18.08 -1.27 -6.20
CA GLN A 31 -19.46 -1.75 -6.27
C GLN A 31 -20.21 -1.61 -4.95
N VAL A 32 -19.51 -1.77 -3.81
CA VAL A 32 -20.09 -1.71 -2.45
C VAL A 32 -20.54 -0.29 -2.07
N LYS A 33 -19.94 0.76 -2.66
CA LYS A 33 -20.22 2.21 -2.48
C LYS A 33 -20.04 2.76 -1.06
N THR A 34 -20.53 2.08 -0.03
CA THR A 34 -20.47 2.53 1.38
C THR A 34 -20.10 1.42 2.35
N ILE A 35 -19.39 1.78 3.42
CA ILE A 35 -19.10 0.91 4.58
C ILE A 35 -19.51 1.67 5.84
N ASN A 36 -20.28 1.02 6.72
CA ASN A 36 -20.83 1.65 7.94
C ASN A 36 -21.56 2.99 7.67
N GLY A 37 -22.30 3.05 6.55
CA GLY A 37 -23.03 4.25 6.14
C GLY A 37 -22.16 5.39 5.60
N LYS A 38 -20.84 5.21 5.50
CA LYS A 38 -19.90 6.21 4.95
C LYS A 38 -19.49 5.85 3.53
N PRO A 39 -19.38 6.82 2.61
CA PRO A 39 -18.79 6.59 1.29
C PRO A 39 -17.34 6.11 1.42
N ILE A 40 -16.95 5.17 0.57
CA ILE A 40 -15.59 4.59 0.58
C ILE A 40 -14.62 5.56 -0.12
N ARG A 41 -13.51 5.89 0.53
CA ARG A 41 -12.37 6.59 -0.08
C ARG A 41 -11.20 5.61 -0.16
N ILE A 42 -10.66 5.41 -1.36
CA ILE A 42 -9.49 4.54 -1.56
C ILE A 42 -8.26 5.42 -1.73
N VAL A 43 -7.27 5.24 -0.85
CA VAL A 43 -5.97 5.89 -0.95
C VAL A 43 -4.93 4.86 -1.40
N THR A 44 -4.46 5.00 -2.64
CA THR A 44 -3.42 4.14 -3.18
C THR A 44 -2.05 4.54 -2.64
N LEU A 45 -1.42 3.66 -1.88
CA LEU A 45 -0.09 3.84 -1.32
C LEU A 45 0.98 3.37 -2.32
N LYS A 46 1.56 4.32 -3.05
CA LYS A 46 2.60 4.08 -4.05
C LYS A 46 3.97 4.02 -3.38
N ARG A 47 4.76 3.01 -3.72
CA ARG A 47 6.16 2.94 -3.26
C ARG A 47 6.96 4.09 -3.86
N GLY A 48 7.75 4.77 -3.04
CA GLY A 48 8.71 5.78 -3.48
C GLY A 48 9.89 5.89 -2.52
N ASN A 49 10.71 6.94 -2.71
CA ASN A 49 11.93 7.16 -1.91
C ASN A 49 11.74 8.19 -0.78
N GLN A 50 10.57 8.82 -0.70
CA GLN A 50 10.21 9.80 0.32
C GLN A 50 8.70 9.74 0.53
N ALA A 51 8.26 9.61 1.79
CA ALA A 51 6.83 9.63 2.10
C ALA A 51 6.22 11.00 1.75
N SER A 52 5.05 11.00 1.14
CA SER A 52 4.30 12.24 0.89
C SER A 52 3.72 12.75 2.20
N LYS A 53 3.67 14.07 2.37
CA LYS A 53 2.94 14.68 3.47
C LYS A 53 1.44 14.60 3.24
N PHE A 54 0.71 14.25 4.28
CA PHE A 54 -0.74 14.22 4.29
C PHE A 54 -1.29 15.61 4.55
N ASP A 55 -2.22 16.02 3.73
CA ASP A 55 -3.01 17.23 3.90
C ASP A 55 -4.46 16.81 4.15
N ASP A 56 -4.92 16.95 5.39
CA ASP A 56 -6.29 16.58 5.77
C ASP A 56 -7.35 17.50 5.15
N THR A 57 -6.93 18.62 4.55
CA THR A 57 -7.85 19.50 3.80
C THR A 57 -8.09 18.99 2.37
N ASP A 58 -7.28 18.06 1.88
CA ASP A 58 -7.42 17.50 0.54
C ASP A 58 -8.43 16.35 0.50
N ASP A 59 -9.69 16.72 0.29
CA ASP A 59 -10.79 15.78 0.13
C ASP A 59 -10.69 14.92 -1.15
N THR A 60 -9.75 15.23 -2.05
CA THR A 60 -9.50 14.55 -3.33
C THR A 60 -8.34 13.56 -3.30
N LEU A 61 -7.74 13.35 -2.12
CA LEU A 61 -6.61 12.44 -1.98
C LEU A 61 -6.96 11.01 -2.42
N THR A 62 -6.40 10.60 -3.54
CA THR A 62 -6.54 9.26 -4.14
C THR A 62 -5.26 8.44 -4.08
N SER A 63 -4.13 9.08 -3.78
CA SER A 63 -2.85 8.39 -3.61
C SER A 63 -1.89 9.13 -2.71
N ALA A 64 -1.06 8.37 -2.00
CA ALA A 64 0.04 8.87 -1.20
C ALA A 64 1.30 8.03 -1.49
N ILE A 65 2.48 8.61 -1.24
CA ILE A 65 3.75 7.91 -1.35
C ILE A 65 4.14 7.39 0.02
N TRP A 66 4.55 6.12 0.09
CA TRP A 66 5.21 5.54 1.26
C TRP A 66 6.63 5.09 0.86
N ASN A 67 7.59 5.27 1.77
CA ASN A 67 8.99 4.90 1.62
C ASN A 67 9.32 3.67 2.48
N PRO A 68 9.21 2.44 1.93
CA PRO A 68 9.54 1.22 2.67
C PRO A 68 11.02 1.09 3.05
N ASN A 69 11.89 1.92 2.47
CA ASN A 69 13.33 1.87 2.71
C ASN A 69 13.79 2.99 3.65
N ALA A 70 12.86 3.69 4.31
CA ALA A 70 13.22 4.72 5.27
C ALA A 70 13.85 4.08 6.52
N ALA A 71 14.93 4.67 7.02
CA ALA A 71 15.57 4.22 8.26
C ALA A 71 14.67 4.45 9.48
N GLU A 72 13.87 5.52 9.46
CA GLU A 72 12.98 5.90 10.54
C GLU A 72 11.52 5.60 10.19
N VAL A 73 10.77 5.04 11.13
CA VAL A 73 9.35 4.66 10.95
C VAL A 73 8.50 5.87 10.56
N SER A 74 8.75 7.04 11.14
CA SER A 74 8.05 8.29 10.83
C SER A 74 8.30 8.81 9.41
N SER A 75 9.31 8.26 8.73
CA SER A 75 9.66 8.57 7.35
C SER A 75 9.18 7.51 6.36
N VAL A 76 8.62 6.38 6.85
CA VAL A 76 8.04 5.33 6.01
C VAL A 76 6.71 5.78 5.42
N ILE A 77 5.85 6.34 6.24
CA ILE A 77 4.55 6.86 5.86
C ILE A 77 4.22 8.00 6.81
N ASP A 78 3.52 9.02 6.33
CA ASP A 78 3.11 10.11 7.20
C ASP A 78 2.18 9.57 8.31
N PRO A 79 2.51 9.71 9.60
CA PRO A 79 1.65 9.27 10.69
C PRO A 79 0.25 9.90 10.63
N ALA A 80 0.16 11.16 10.17
CA ALA A 80 -1.12 11.84 10.02
C ALA A 80 -2.02 11.11 9.01
N LEU A 81 -1.48 10.58 7.91
CA LEU A 81 -2.26 9.75 6.99
C LEU A 81 -2.81 8.50 7.69
N VAL A 82 -1.97 7.82 8.48
CA VAL A 82 -2.32 6.57 9.17
C VAL A 82 -3.47 6.79 10.15
N GLU A 83 -3.47 7.90 10.87
CA GLU A 83 -4.56 8.28 11.79
C GLU A 83 -5.90 8.50 11.06
N HIS A 84 -5.86 8.89 9.78
CA HIS A 84 -7.05 9.10 8.95
C HIS A 84 -7.51 7.85 8.18
N LEU A 85 -6.76 6.75 8.25
CA LEU A 85 -7.17 5.46 7.68
C LEU A 85 -8.13 4.73 8.62
N ASN A 86 -9.21 4.19 8.08
CA ASN A 86 -10.07 3.24 8.78
C ASN A 86 -9.61 1.79 8.59
N ALA A 87 -8.94 1.51 7.46
CA ALA A 87 -8.36 0.21 7.17
C ALA A 87 -7.09 0.35 6.32
N LEU A 88 -6.18 -0.61 6.48
CA LEU A 88 -4.97 -0.75 5.67
C LEU A 88 -4.93 -2.15 5.06
N VAL A 89 -4.84 -2.23 3.73
CA VAL A 89 -4.64 -3.47 2.98
C VAL A 89 -3.23 -3.47 2.42
N HIS A 90 -2.38 -4.31 3.00
CA HIS A 90 -0.98 -4.40 2.62
C HIS A 90 -0.73 -5.61 1.70
N LEU A 91 -0.60 -5.36 0.40
CA LEU A 91 -0.37 -6.40 -0.61
C LEU A 91 0.93 -6.18 -1.40
N SER A 92 1.64 -5.09 -1.15
CA SER A 92 2.99 -4.89 -1.69
C SER A 92 3.98 -5.86 -1.05
N GLY A 93 4.70 -6.61 -1.87
CA GLY A 93 5.83 -7.43 -1.46
C GLY A 93 6.82 -7.60 -2.61
N GLU A 94 8.02 -8.07 -2.30
CA GLU A 94 8.95 -8.48 -3.35
C GLU A 94 8.43 -9.78 -3.97
N ASN A 95 8.30 -9.82 -5.29
CA ASN A 95 7.88 -11.04 -5.96
C ASN A 95 9.06 -12.03 -5.94
N VAL A 96 8.85 -13.12 -5.23
CA VAL A 96 9.83 -14.21 -5.08
C VAL A 96 10.14 -14.90 -6.42
N SER A 97 9.27 -14.76 -7.42
CA SER A 97 9.33 -15.46 -8.71
C SER A 97 9.91 -14.66 -9.89
N THR A 98 10.30 -13.39 -9.72
CA THR A 98 10.90 -12.63 -10.84
C THR A 98 12.43 -12.72 -10.79
N GLY A 99 13.04 -13.50 -11.69
CA GLY A 99 14.49 -13.46 -11.90
C GLY A 99 14.95 -14.25 -13.11
N GLN A 100 16.22 -14.03 -13.47
CA GLN A 100 16.87 -14.48 -14.71
C GLN A 100 16.86 -16.00 -14.92
N GLY A 101 16.76 -16.42 -16.19
CA GLY A 101 16.62 -17.80 -16.65
C GLY A 101 15.67 -17.91 -17.85
N LEU A 102 15.59 -19.09 -18.48
CA LEU A 102 14.73 -19.32 -19.66
C LEU A 102 13.25 -18.97 -19.44
N LEU A 103 12.77 -19.10 -18.19
CA LEU A 103 11.39 -18.80 -17.78
C LEU A 103 11.24 -17.44 -17.08
N ALA A 104 12.31 -16.64 -17.00
CA ALA A 104 12.26 -15.27 -16.51
C ALA A 104 11.21 -14.41 -17.24
N PRO A 105 11.04 -14.53 -18.58
CA PRO A 105 9.98 -13.80 -19.30
C PRO A 105 8.56 -14.23 -18.89
N LEU A 106 8.39 -15.42 -18.32
CA LEU A 106 7.12 -15.93 -17.80
C LEU A 106 6.92 -15.62 -16.32
N GLY A 107 7.86 -14.92 -15.67
CA GLY A 107 7.78 -14.59 -14.26
C GLY A 107 7.92 -15.79 -13.33
N ILE A 108 8.58 -16.87 -13.76
CA ILE A 108 8.79 -18.08 -12.96
C ILE A 108 10.29 -18.27 -12.70
N ARG A 109 10.73 -17.88 -11.49
CA ARG A 109 12.05 -18.21 -10.94
C ARG A 109 11.92 -19.37 -9.95
N PRO A 110 12.76 -20.42 -10.06
CA PRO A 110 12.83 -21.44 -9.04
C PRO A 110 13.27 -20.85 -7.69
N TRP A 111 12.67 -21.35 -6.61
CA TRP A 111 12.99 -20.96 -5.24
C TRP A 111 14.35 -21.54 -4.81
N THR A 112 15.42 -20.85 -5.22
CA THR A 112 16.82 -21.26 -5.01
C THR A 112 17.39 -20.69 -3.71
N GLU A 113 18.43 -21.35 -3.17
CA GLU A 113 19.16 -20.84 -1.99
C GLU A 113 19.80 -19.47 -2.24
N SER A 114 20.20 -19.16 -3.48
CA SER A 114 20.72 -17.84 -3.84
C SER A 114 19.63 -16.75 -3.76
N LYS A 115 18.40 -17.00 -4.24
CA LYS A 115 17.29 -16.04 -4.08
C LYS A 115 16.86 -15.90 -2.61
N LYS A 116 16.83 -16.99 -1.85
CA LYS A 116 16.62 -16.93 -0.39
C LYS A 116 17.67 -16.05 0.29
N LYS A 117 18.94 -16.21 -0.11
CA LYS A 117 20.05 -15.40 0.41
C LYS A 117 19.95 -13.95 -0.03
N GLU A 118 19.55 -13.67 -1.27
CA GLU A 118 19.30 -12.33 -1.82
C GLU A 118 18.22 -11.59 -0.99
N MET A 119 17.07 -12.21 -0.76
CA MET A 119 15.98 -11.59 0.01
C MET A 119 16.31 -11.39 1.49
N ARG A 120 17.15 -12.24 2.07
CA ARG A 120 17.63 -12.07 3.46
C ARG A 120 18.73 -11.01 3.59
N ARG A 121 19.33 -10.55 2.48
CA ARG A 121 20.47 -9.62 2.51
C ARG A 121 20.06 -8.16 2.39
N THR A 122 18.79 -7.88 2.11
CA THR A 122 18.23 -6.52 2.01
C THR A 122 17.91 -5.91 3.39
N GLU A 123 18.49 -6.45 4.47
CA GLU A 123 18.48 -5.87 5.81
C GLU A 123 19.79 -5.09 6.03
N CYS A 124 19.80 -3.81 5.62
CA CYS A 124 20.72 -2.77 6.09
C CYS A 124 20.03 -1.41 5.92
#